data_AF-A0A939EZE4-F1
#
_entry.id   AF-A0A939EZE4-F1
#
_cell.length_a   1.000
_cell.length_b   1.000
_cell.length_c   1.000
_cell.angle_alpha   90.00
_cell.angle_beta   90.00
_cell.angle_gamma   90.00
#
_symmetry.space_group_name_H-M   'P 1'
#
loop_
_entity.id
_entity.type
_entity.pdbx_description
1 polymer ?
#
loop_
_entity_poly.entity_id
_entity_poly.type
_entity_poly.pdbx_seq_one_letter_code
_entity_poly.pdbx_strand_id
1 'polypeptide(L)'
;MHPISHVTIDEFTALTPADHSLALHHYGQQITLLENRLQLPGRADARDIMQDELSRCLTLRKLHVAALAEQLALLPTRVAAAA
;
A
#
# COMPACT_ATOMS: atom_id res chain seq x y z
N MET A 1 -6.72 -15.50 0.97
CA MET A 1 -6.06 -14.19 0.73
C MET A 1 -4.78 -14.18 1.55
N HIS A 2 -3.62 -14.22 0.90
CA HIS A 2 -2.36 -13.99 1.61
C HIS A 2 -2.33 -12.53 2.06
N PRO A 3 -2.04 -12.25 3.35
CA PRO A 3 -1.85 -10.88 3.78
C PRO A 3 -0.60 -10.33 3.08
N ILE A 4 -0.79 -9.29 2.28
CA ILE A 4 0.25 -8.53 1.54
C ILE A 4 1.36 -8.03 2.50
N SER A 5 1.09 -8.05 3.82
CA SER A 5 2.01 -7.73 4.91
C SER A 5 3.23 -8.66 5.06
N HIS A 6 3.30 -9.80 4.36
CA HIS A 6 4.39 -10.79 4.47
C HIS A 6 4.92 -11.26 3.11
N VAL A 7 4.97 -10.35 2.15
CA VAL A 7 5.50 -10.61 0.81
C VAL A 7 7.02 -10.46 0.87
N THR A 8 7.75 -11.49 0.45
CA THR A 8 9.21 -11.42 0.24
C THR A 8 9.54 -10.43 -0.88
N ILE A 9 10.81 -10.01 -1.00
CA ILE A 9 11.21 -9.09 -2.08
C ILE A 9 10.88 -9.69 -3.45
N ASP A 10 11.18 -10.97 -3.66
CA ASP A 10 10.90 -11.66 -4.93
C ASP A 10 9.41 -11.65 -5.25
N GLU A 11 8.56 -12.01 -4.27
CA GLU A 11 7.11 -11.97 -4.45
C GLU A 11 6.58 -10.56 -4.69
N PHE A 12 7.20 -9.52 -4.12
CA PHE A 12 6.79 -8.13 -4.32
C PHE A 12 7.10 -7.66 -5.74
N THR A 13 8.27 -8.00 -6.28
CA THR A 13 8.64 -7.64 -7.65
C THR A 13 7.81 -8.36 -8.71
N ALA A 14 7.26 -9.53 -8.37
CA ALA A 14 6.39 -10.31 -9.26
C ALA A 14 4.94 -9.80 -9.31
N LEU A 15 4.55 -8.83 -8.46
CA LEU A 15 3.20 -8.29 -8.41
C LEU A 15 2.85 -7.55 -9.71
N THR A 16 1.62 -7.74 -10.17
CA THR A 16 1.10 -7.00 -11.33
C THR A 16 0.61 -5.61 -10.92
N PRO A 17 0.39 -4.68 -11.88
CA PRO A 17 -0.23 -3.39 -11.58
C PRO A 17 -1.58 -3.49 -10.86
N ALA A 18 -2.36 -4.52 -11.16
CA ALA A 18 -3.64 -4.79 -10.51
C ALA A 18 -3.45 -5.19 -9.04
N ASP A 19 -2.43 -6.01 -8.74
CA ASP A 19 -2.09 -6.40 -7.37
C ASP A 19 -1.61 -5.20 -6.54
N HIS A 20 -0.76 -4.33 -7.11
CA HIS A 20 -0.36 -3.09 -6.43
C HIS A 20 -1.58 -2.18 -6.19
N SER A 21 -2.49 -2.04 -7.15
CA SER A 21 -3.70 -1.22 -7.00
C SER A 21 -4.62 -1.76 -5.89
N LEU A 22 -4.78 -3.08 -5.80
CA LEU A 22 -5.55 -3.72 -4.74
C LEU A 22 -4.89 -3.51 -3.36
N ALA A 23 -3.56 -3.65 -3.28
CA ALA A 23 -2.81 -3.38 -2.06
C ALA A 23 -2.97 -1.94 -1.59
N LEU A 24 -2.88 -0.97 -2.51
CA LEU A 24 -3.08 0.46 -2.22
C LEU A 24 -4.48 0.74 -1.67
N HIS A 25 -5.51 0.10 -2.21
CA HIS A 25 -6.86 0.21 -1.70
C HIS A 25 -6.97 -0.32 -0.26
N HIS A 26 -6.43 -1.51 0.00
CA HIS A 26 -6.45 -2.12 1.34
C HIS A 26 -5.69 -1.29 2.38
N TYR A 27 -4.48 -0.83 2.06
CA TYR A 27 -3.72 0.02 2.98
C TYR A 27 -4.42 1.37 3.21
N GLY A 28 -5.08 1.94 2.19
CA GLY A 28 -5.90 3.13 2.35
C GLY A 28 -7.03 2.94 3.36
N GLN A 29 -7.74 1.81 3.30
CA GLN A 29 -8.81 1.48 4.27
C GLN A 29 -8.24 1.29 5.69
N GLN A 30 -7.12 0.57 5.83
CA GLN A 30 -6.49 0.33 7.12
C GLN A 30 -5.97 1.61 7.78
N ILE A 31 -5.33 2.49 7.01
CA ILE A 31 -4.85 3.79 7.47
C ILE A 31 -6.01 4.60 8.04
N THR A 32 -7.10 4.77 7.28
CA THR A 32 -8.29 5.50 7.75
C THR A 32 -8.85 4.91 9.04
N LEU A 33 -8.89 3.58 9.16
CA LEU A 33 -9.37 2.91 10.37
C LEU A 33 -8.45 3.19 11.58
N LEU A 34 -7.13 3.11 11.40
CA LEU A 34 -6.15 3.35 12.45
C LEU A 34 -6.14 4.81 12.89
N GLU A 35 -6.19 5.76 11.95
CA GLU A 35 -6.28 7.20 12.24
C GLU A 35 -7.53 7.52 13.08
N ASN A 36 -8.69 6.97 12.69
CA ASN A 36 -9.93 7.14 13.44
C ASN A 36 -9.83 6.54 14.86
N ARG A 37 -9.21 5.36 15.01
CA ARG A 37 -9.05 4.73 16.33
C ARG A 37 -8.06 5.47 17.23
N LEU A 38 -7.01 6.06 16.68
CA LEU A 38 -6.01 6.83 17.42
C LEU A 38 -6.57 8.16 17.95
N GLN A 39 -7.67 8.67 17.38
CA GLN A 39 -8.39 9.83 17.93
C GLN A 39 -9.19 9.48 19.18
N LEU A 40 -9.53 8.21 19.40
CA LEU A 40 -10.27 7.77 20.57
C LEU A 40 -9.34 7.58 21.77
N PRO A 41 -9.79 7.91 23.01
CA PRO A 41 -9.04 7.59 24.21
C PRO A 41 -8.91 6.07 24.36
N GLY A 42 -7.71 5.61 24.75
CA GLY A 42 -7.39 4.19 24.85
C GLY A 42 -6.13 3.97 25.68
N ARG A 43 -5.81 2.70 25.96
CA ARG A 43 -4.58 2.32 26.69
C ARG A 43 -3.35 2.76 25.90
N ALA A 44 -2.33 3.28 26.58
CA ALA A 44 -1.09 3.75 25.96
C ALA A 44 -0.45 2.67 25.08
N ASP A 45 -0.26 1.46 25.61
CA ASP A 45 0.35 0.34 24.88
C ASP A 45 -0.40 0.00 23.58
N ALA A 46 -1.74 0.06 23.62
CA ALA A 46 -2.55 -0.21 22.43
C ALA A 46 -2.43 0.91 21.40
N ARG A 47 -2.26 2.16 21.84
CA ARG A 47 -2.03 3.31 20.96
C ARG A 47 -0.66 3.20 20.29
N ASP A 48 0.37 2.81 21.03
CA ASP A 48 1.73 2.64 20.48
C ASP A 48 1.73 1.57 19.39
N ILE A 49 1.11 0.41 19.65
CA ILE A 49 0.96 -0.66 18.64
C ILE A 49 0.19 -0.17 17.40
N MET A 50 -0.89 0.60 17.58
CA MET A 50 -1.65 1.16 16.45
C MET A 50 -0.85 2.20 15.68
N GLN A 51 -0.01 2.98 16.35
CA GLN A 51 0.86 3.98 15.73
C GLN A 51 1.99 3.32 14.91
N ASP A 52 2.56 2.24 15.42
CA ASP A 52 3.54 1.42 14.71
C ASP A 52 2.92 0.80 13.45
N GLU A 53 1.72 0.22 13.58
CA GLU A 53 1.02 -0.36 12.44
C GLU A 53 0.64 0.71 11.41
N LEU A 54 0.19 1.90 11.85
CA LEU A 54 -0.09 3.03 10.95
C LEU A 54 1.16 3.42 10.16
N SER A 55 2.30 3.53 10.84
CA SER A 55 3.59 3.86 10.21
C SER A 55 4.02 2.78 9.21
N ARG A 56 3.78 1.51 9.53
CA ARG A 56 4.03 0.38 8.64
C ARG A 56 3.13 0.43 7.40
N CYS A 57 1.83 0.62 7.55
CA CYS A 57 0.89 0.75 6.42
C CYS A 57 1.25 1.91 5.50
N LEU A 58 1.63 3.07 6.05
CA LEU A 58 2.07 4.23 5.27
C LEU A 58 3.33 3.92 4.45
N THR A 59 4.29 3.20 5.05
CA THR A 59 5.53 2.80 4.37
C THR A 59 5.25 1.82 3.24
N LEU A 60 4.47 0.77 3.50
CA LEU A 60 4.10 -0.21 2.48
C LEU A 60 3.32 0.43 1.34
N ARG A 61 2.37 1.33 1.64
CA ARG A 61 1.62 2.07 0.63
C ARG A 61 2.55 2.87 -0.30
N LYS A 62 3.56 3.55 0.25
CA LYS A 62 4.56 4.29 -0.57
C LYS A 62 5.33 3.37 -1.51
N LEU A 63 5.74 2.19 -1.03
CA LEU A 63 6.44 1.20 -1.85
C LEU A 63 5.56 0.73 -3.01
N HIS A 64 4.28 0.41 -2.76
CA HIS A 64 3.35 0.03 -3.84
C HIS A 64 3.09 1.16 -4.84
N VAL A 65 3.03 2.43 -4.40
CA VAL A 65 2.90 3.57 -5.32
C VAL A 65 4.13 3.67 -6.22
N ALA A 66 5.33 3.58 -5.66
CA ALA A 66 6.57 3.65 -6.43
C ALA A 66 6.66 2.52 -7.47
N ALA A 67 6.44 1.28 -7.04
CA ALA A 67 6.45 0.12 -7.94
C ALA A 67 5.41 0.24 -9.06
N LEU A 68 4.19 0.68 -8.74
CA LEU A 68 3.15 0.89 -9.74
C LEU A 68 3.53 1.99 -10.74
N ALA A 69 4.10 3.10 -10.28
CA ALA A 69 4.55 4.18 -11.15
C ALA A 69 5.66 3.72 -12.10
N GLU A 70 6.62 2.93 -11.61
CA GLU A 70 7.67 2.32 -12.42
C GLU A 70 7.09 1.37 -13.48
N GLN A 71 6.16 0.49 -13.10
CA GLN A 71 5.51 -0.43 -14.05
C GLN A 71 4.70 0.30 -15.13
N LEU A 72 4.00 1.37 -14.78
CA LEU A 72 3.22 2.17 -15.72
C LEU A 72 4.10 3.01 -16.66
N ALA A 73 5.26 3.49 -16.19
CA ALA A 73 6.21 4.24 -17.02
C ALA A 73 6.87 3.37 -18.11
N LEU A 74 6.95 2.06 -17.89
CA LEU A 74 7.49 1.08 -18.84
C LEU A 74 6.46 0.65 -19.90
N LEU A 75 5.18 1.01 -19.75
CA LEU A 75 4.18 0.71 -20.76
C LEU A 75 4.46 1.57 -22.01
N PRO A 76 4.59 0.96 -23.20
CA PRO A 76 4.80 1.72 -24.42
C PRO A 76 3.64 2.69 -24.62
N THR A 77 3.94 3.97 -24.85
CA THR A 77 3.00 5.05 -25.09
C THR A 77 2.27 4.85 -26.43
N ARG A 78 1.45 3.79 -26.55
CA ARG A 78 0.67 3.45 -27.75
C ARG A 78 -0.59 4.31 -27.90
N VAL A 79 -0.47 5.62 -27.66
CA VAL A 79 -1.59 6.57 -27.84
C VAL A 79 -1.20 7.78 -28.71
N ALA A 80 0.04 7.86 -29.21
CA ALA A 80 0.46 8.95 -30.10
C ALA A 80 0.30 8.68 -31.62
N ALA A 81 -0.40 7.61 -32.03
CA ALA A 81 -0.51 7.23 -33.45
C ALA A 81 -1.92 6.78 -33.88
N ALA A 82 -2.95 7.50 -33.45
CA ALA A 82 -4.32 7.34 -33.96
C ALA A 82 -5.00 8.71 -34.16
N ALA A 83 -4.27 9.66 -34.75
CA ALA A 83 -4.80 10.93 -35.24
C ALA A 83 -4.53 11.03 -36.76
#